data_AF-A0A7J9WSD6-F1
#
_entry.id   AF-A0A7J9WSD6-F1
#
_cell.length_a   1.000
_cell.length_b   1.000
_cell.length_c   1.000
_cell.angle_alpha   90.00
_cell.angle_beta   90.00
_cell.angle_gamma   90.00
#
_symmetry.space_group_name_H-M   'P 1'
#
loop_
_entity.id
_entity.type
_entity.pdbx_description
1 polymer ?
#
loop_
_entity_poly.entity_id
_entity_poly.type
_entity_poly.pdbx_seq_one_letter_code
_entity_poly.pdbx_strand_id
1 'polypeptide(L)' 'MPAQRKYDSETRARAVRMYQDRLRDHDESKLEARCQVGAMLDINPATMRNWIEREEVDTGARPGVT' A
#
# COMPACT_ATOMS: atom_id res chain seq x y z
N MET A 1 24.49 -0.29 -4.15
CA MET A 1 23.47 0.74 -4.44
C MET A 1 22.13 0.02 -4.59
N PRO A 2 21.15 0.19 -3.69
CA PRO A 2 19.89 -0.52 -3.86
C PRO A 2 19.24 -0.07 -5.17
N ALA A 3 18.84 -1.04 -5.99
CA ALA A 3 18.33 -0.84 -7.33
C ALA A 3 17.28 0.29 -7.35
N GLN A 4 17.36 1.16 -8.35
CA GLN A 4 16.37 2.19 -8.66
C GLN A 4 15.03 1.50 -8.87
N ARG A 5 14.29 1.31 -7.77
CA ARG A 5 12.92 0.82 -7.82
C ARG A 5 12.16 1.88 -8.58
N LYS A 6 11.39 1.47 -9.59
CA LYS A 6 10.52 2.35 -10.38
C LYS A 6 9.60 3.24 -9.53
N TYR A 7 9.46 2.93 -8.23
CA TYR A 7 8.73 3.70 -7.25
C TYR A 7 9.63 3.90 -6.02
N ASP A 8 9.80 5.16 -5.62
CA ASP A 8 10.51 5.53 -4.41
C ASP A 8 9.77 5.05 -3.15
N SER A 9 10.52 4.86 -2.06
CA SER A 9 9.97 4.49 -0.76
C SER A 9 8.93 5.50 -0.26
N GLU A 10 9.09 6.78 -0.63
CA GLU A 10 8.15 7.84 -0.31
C GLU A 10 6.81 7.65 -1.04
N THR A 11 6.83 7.31 -2.34
CA THR A 11 5.62 6.98 -3.11
C THR A 11 4.89 5.80 -2.49
N ARG A 12 5.64 4.76 -2.08
CA ARG A 12 5.06 3.60 -1.39
C ARG A 12 4.40 4.00 -0.08
N ALA A 13 5.08 4.73 0.79
CA ALA A 13 4.54 5.16 2.07
C ALA A 13 3.31 6.06 1.91
N ARG A 14 3.34 6.96 0.93
CA ARG A 14 2.20 7.81 0.56
C ARG A 14 1.00 7.00 0.10
N ALA A 15 1.21 6.03 -0.79
CA ALA A 15 0.14 5.16 -1.27
C ALA A 15 -0.52 4.41 -0.12
N VAL A 16 0.27 3.77 0.74
CA VAL A 16 -0.23 3.00 1.88
C VAL A 16 -0.99 3.90 2.87
N ARG A 17 -0.52 5.12 3.14
CA ARG A 17 -1.26 6.09 3.96
C ARG A 17 -2.60 6.48 3.33
N MET A 18 -2.64 6.76 2.02
CA MET A 18 -3.91 7.06 1.31
C MET A 18 -4.89 5.90 1.36
N TYR A 19 -4.41 4.65 1.33
CA TYR A 19 -5.25 3.47 1.51
C TYR A 19 -5.85 3.39 2.92
N GLN A 20 -5.04 3.61 3.96
CA GLN A 20 -5.52 3.60 5.35
C GLN A 20 -6.52 4.73 5.62
N ASP A 21 -6.27 5.91 5.04
CA ASP A 21 -7.16 7.07 5.15
C ASP A 21 -8.53 6.78 4.53
N ARG A 22 -8.57 6.19 3.34
CA ARG A 22 -9.83 5.77 2.69
C ARG A 22 -10.59 4.71 3.46
N LEU A 23 -9.89 3.73 4.04
CA LEU A 23 -10.52 2.75 4.92
C LEU A 23 -11.15 3.40 6.16
N ARG A 24 -10.59 4.50 6.66
CA ARG A 24 -11.11 5.23 7.80
C ARG A 24 -12.27 6.15 7.43
N ASP A 25 -12.18 6.85 6.30
CA ASP A 25 -13.11 7.92 5.92
C ASP A 25 -14.34 7.40 5.16
N HIS A 26 -14.16 6.42 4.28
CA HIS A 26 -15.19 6.07 3.30
C HIS A 26 -15.94 4.75 3.56
N ASP A 27 -15.69 4.04 4.67
CA ASP A 27 -16.20 2.66 4.92
C ASP A 27 -16.08 1.76 3.67
N GLU A 28 -15.05 2.00 2.84
CA GLU A 28 -14.82 1.27 1.59
C GLU A 28 -14.29 -0.13 1.91
N SER A 29 -14.69 -1.12 1.10
CA SER A 29 -14.05 -2.43 1.17
C SER A 29 -12.55 -2.31 0.87
N LYS A 30 -11.73 -3.15 1.53
CA LYS A 30 -10.27 -3.23 1.29
C LYS A 30 -9.91 -3.35 -0.20
N LEU A 31 -10.76 -3.99 -0.99
CA LEU A 31 -10.57 -4.18 -2.43
C LEU A 31 -10.86 -2.91 -3.24
N GLU A 32 -11.83 -2.11 -2.84
CA GLU A 32 -12.18 -0.85 -3.50
C GLU A 32 -11.13 0.22 -3.18
N ALA A 33 -10.77 0.38 -1.90
CA ALA A 33 -9.75 1.32 -1.46
C ALA A 33 -8.41 1.08 -2.17
N ARG A 34 -7.95 -0.19 -2.30
CA ARG A 34 -6.70 -0.49 -3.04
C ARG A 34 -6.80 -0.19 -4.52
N CYS A 35 -7.97 -0.42 -5.13
CA CYS A 35 -8.18 -0.24 -6.57
C CYS A 35 -8.19 1.26 -6.91
N GLN A 36 -8.91 2.04 -6.11
CA GLN A 36 -8.98 3.49 -6.22
C GLN A 36 -7.63 4.16 -6.02
N VAL A 37 -6.88 3.81 -4.97
CA VAL A 37 -5.54 4.36 -4.72
C VAL A 37 -4.57 3.96 -5.83
N GLY A 38 -4.65 2.71 -6.30
CA GLY A 38 -3.88 2.24 -7.45
C GLY A 38 -4.18 3.04 -8.72
N ALA A 39 -5.45 3.26 -9.04
CA ALA A 39 -5.86 4.06 -10.19
C ALA A 39 -5.41 5.53 -10.07
N MET A 40 -5.48 6.11 -8.86
CA MET A 40 -5.07 7.50 -8.61
C MET A 40 -3.56 7.73 -8.80
N LEU A 41 -2.74 6.74 -8.48
CA LEU A 41 -1.28 6.85 -8.54
C LEU A 41 -0.68 6.18 -9.79
N ASP A 42 -1.50 5.64 -10.69
CA ASP A 42 -1.09 4.78 -11.81
C ASP A 42 -0.24 3.58 -11.36
N ILE A 43 -0.70 2.92 -10.29
CA ILE A 43 -0.04 1.77 -9.67
C ILE A 43 -0.95 0.56 -9.81
N ASN A 44 -0.39 -0.54 -10.32
CA ASN A 44 -1.13 -1.79 -10.42
C ASN A 44 -1.64 -2.22 -9.03
N PRO A 45 -2.94 -2.55 -8.89
CA PRO A 45 -3.52 -2.90 -7.60
C PRO A 45 -2.93 -4.17 -6.98
N ALA A 46 -2.22 -5.02 -7.74
CA ALA A 46 -1.42 -6.13 -7.22
C ALA A 46 -0.10 -5.66 -6.57
N THR A 47 0.54 -4.62 -7.13
CA THR A 47 1.71 -3.96 -6.54
C THR A 47 1.32 -3.26 -5.24
N MET A 48 0.18 -2.55 -5.27
CA MET A 48 -0.39 -1.90 -4.09
C MET A 48 -0.63 -2.90 -2.95
N ARG A 49 -1.20 -4.08 -3.26
CA ARG A 49 -1.40 -5.15 -2.28
C ARG A 49 -0.08 -5.58 -1.62
N ASN A 50 0.96 -5.84 -2.42
CA ASN A 50 2.28 -6.22 -1.90
C ASN A 50 2.85 -5.16 -0.95
N TRP A 51 2.62 -3.88 -1.23
CA TRP A 51 3.12 -2.80 -0.38
C TRP A 51 2.41 -2.71 0.95
N ILE A 52 1.09 -2.93 0.96
CA ILE A 52 0.25 -3.00 2.16
C ILE A 52 0.68 -4.22 2.99
N GLU A 53 0.75 -5.41 2.39
CA GLU A 53 1.15 -6.63 3.11
C GLU A 53 2.54 -6.49 3.74
N ARG A 54 3.48 -5.87 3.02
CA ARG A 54 4.84 -5.60 3.52
C ARG A 54 4.88 -4.52 4.61
N GLU A 55 3.91 -3.59 4.64
CA GLU A 55 3.77 -2.60 5.72
C GLU A 55 3.10 -3.23 6.95
N GLU A 56 2.06 -4.06 6.78
CA GLU A 56 1.44 -4.83 7.87
C GLU A 56 2.46 -5.72 8.60
N VAL A 57 3.42 -6.30 7.86
CA VAL A 57 4.53 -7.07 8.44
C VAL A 57 5.53 -6.17 9.17
N ASP A 58 5.88 -5.02 8.60
CA ASP A 58 6.84 -4.06 9.19
C ASP A 58 6.29 -3.42 10.49
N THR A 59 5.01 -3.07 10.48
CA THR A 59 4.27 -2.55 11.64
C THR A 59 3.98 -3.64 12.69
N GLY A 60 4.25 -4.91 12.39
CA GLY A 60 3.99 -6.04 13.30
C GLY A 60 2.51 -6.38 13.46
N ALA A 61 1.65 -5.86 12.58
CA ALA A 61 0.21 -6.19 12.54
C ALA A 61 -0.03 -7.65 12.11
N ARG A 62 0.94 -8.26 11.42
CA ARG A 62 1.04 -9.72 11.27
C ARG A 62 2.35 -10.21 11.89
N PRO A 63 2.36 -11.37 12.56
CA PRO A 63 3.61 -12.01 12.95
C PRO A 63 4.37 -12.41 11.69
N GLY A 64 5.37 -11.61 11.32
CA GLY A 64 6.24 -11.90 10.19
C GLY A 64 7.10 -13.11 10.50
N VAL A 65 6.97 -14.18 9.72
CA VAL A 65 8.09 -15.10 9.51
C VAL A 65 9.17 -14.31 8.76
N THR A 66 10.36 -14.32 9.35
CA THR A 66 11.61 -13.78 8.79
C THR A 66 11.85 -14.26 7.37
#